data_AF-A0ABC9AU42-F1
#
_entry.id   AF-A0ABC9AU42-F1
#
_cell.length_a   1.000
_cell.length_b   1.000
_cell.length_c   1.000
_cell.angle_alpha   90.00
_cell.angle_beta   90.00
_cell.angle_gamma   90.00
#
_symmetry.space_group_name_H-M   'P 1'
#
loop_
_entity.id
_entity.type
_entity.pdbx_description
1 polymer ?
#
loop_
_entity_poly.entity_id
_entity_poly.type
_entity_poly.pdbx_seq_one_letter_code
_entity_poly.pdbx_strand_id
1 'polypeptide(L)'
;MADIAFGSVEKIVKVGLAIKEAVDKVRQNEEDCQEIQKVVHRVSAILSQLQQTKMLKGPAVDGALMGLKESLDRALKLVLECQEGHIVRRFFTAGDMSKELRRVQDDISQKMMLGLFAINIQATIILTNLGSASAHPLPSQQQDIDVLEVSQCSNSSIDDEDLSRPQVNVEGSEVPAPLTPYAGLTKFTLSELKAATLNFSEENNIGKGGFCTVYKGVLHGELVVAIKCIQHEYKYYVQQILDFYYNAPKLQHKNIIKLLGYGVNYRVRWHWLKKISNEERLPILVEEYVPNGSLKDIVNEPQLDWSSCFRIFKGIAQALRFLHEKRVVHRDVKPANVLLDYDMSPKLADFGAAQVLHGTDDYVIENYVIGDMRYIDPEYLTTGRLSTKSDVYNFGVTLLETFRGMCGCGSKPPTDDKTPPVKWAWAVHQDEQVKDLFGPPLSDKSQLEEIKRFLAIGLVCTEYDQNDRPTMLDVLEMLDGKKEVPTPTERNR
;
A
#
# COMPACT_ATOMS: atom_id res chain seq x y z
N MET A 1 -7.98 -29.02 -8.84
CA MET A 1 -8.43 -27.64 -8.48
C MET A 1 -7.27 -26.65 -8.26
N ALA A 2 -6.04 -27.09 -7.96
CA ALA A 2 -4.86 -26.19 -7.86
C ALA A 2 -4.45 -25.54 -9.21
N ASP A 3 -4.71 -26.19 -10.34
CA ASP A 3 -4.31 -25.71 -11.68
C ASP A 3 -5.26 -24.66 -12.30
N ILE A 4 -6.48 -24.52 -11.79
CA ILE A 4 -7.52 -23.70 -12.43
C ILE A 4 -7.30 -22.19 -12.16
N ALA A 5 -6.94 -21.83 -10.93
CA ALA A 5 -6.70 -20.44 -10.54
C ALA A 5 -5.41 -19.87 -11.20
N PHE A 6 -4.34 -20.68 -11.23
CA PHE A 6 -3.10 -20.30 -11.91
C PHE A 6 -3.33 -20.11 -13.42
N GLY A 7 -4.07 -21.04 -14.03
CA GLY A 7 -4.45 -20.94 -15.44
C GLY A 7 -5.38 -19.76 -15.75
N SER A 8 -6.19 -19.29 -14.79
CA SER A 8 -7.10 -18.14 -15.00
C SER A 8 -6.35 -16.81 -15.00
N VAL A 9 -5.39 -16.62 -14.10
CA VAL A 9 -4.55 -15.41 -14.09
C VAL A 9 -3.65 -15.34 -15.31
N GLU A 10 -3.03 -16.45 -15.72
CA GLU A 10 -2.22 -16.50 -16.94
C GLU A 10 -3.05 -16.14 -18.18
N LYS A 11 -4.30 -16.61 -18.26
CA LYS A 11 -5.23 -16.22 -19.34
C LYS A 11 -5.56 -14.73 -19.31
N ILE A 12 -5.81 -14.15 -18.14
CA ILE A 12 -6.08 -12.71 -17.99
C ILE A 12 -4.89 -11.88 -18.46
N VAL A 13 -3.67 -12.25 -18.04
CA VAL A 13 -2.44 -11.56 -18.46
C VAL A 13 -2.24 -11.67 -19.97
N LYS A 14 -2.52 -12.83 -20.58
CA LYS A 14 -2.47 -13.00 -22.06
C LYS A 14 -3.45 -12.10 -22.79
N VAL A 15 -4.70 -12.00 -22.32
CA VAL A 15 -5.69 -11.09 -22.91
C VAL A 15 -5.24 -9.63 -22.74
N GLY A 16 -4.68 -9.29 -21.57
CA GLY A 16 -4.17 -7.94 -21.32
C GLY A 16 -3.01 -7.54 -22.24
N LEU A 17 -2.08 -8.47 -22.52
CA LEU A 17 -1.01 -8.26 -23.51
C LEU A 17 -1.57 -8.08 -24.92
N ALA A 18 -2.56 -8.89 -25.31
CA ALA A 18 -3.21 -8.76 -26.62
C ALA A 18 -3.91 -7.41 -26.79
N ILE A 19 -4.58 -6.89 -25.74
CA ILE A 19 -5.16 -5.54 -25.75
C ILE A 19 -4.06 -4.50 -25.93
N LYS A 20 -2.95 -4.63 -25.18
CA LYS A 20 -1.82 -3.70 -25.29
C LYS A 20 -1.30 -3.61 -26.73
N GLU A 21 -1.05 -4.75 -27.37
CA GLU A 21 -0.60 -4.82 -28.77
C GLU A 21 -1.64 -4.32 -29.77
N ALA A 22 -2.93 -4.47 -29.44
CA ALA A 22 -4.02 -4.01 -30.29
C ALA A 22 -4.19 -2.48 -30.24
N VAL A 23 -4.02 -1.87 -29.07
CA VAL A 23 -4.10 -0.41 -28.89
C VAL A 23 -3.06 0.31 -29.75
N ASP A 24 -1.85 -0.23 -29.90
CA ASP A 24 -0.79 0.38 -30.71
C ASP A 24 -1.13 0.47 -32.22
N LYS A 25 -2.21 -0.19 -32.67
CA LYS A 25 -2.64 -0.26 -34.08
C LYS A 25 -3.99 0.43 -34.34
N VAL A 26 -4.61 1.05 -33.34
CA VAL A 26 -5.93 1.69 -33.48
C VAL A 26 -5.85 2.92 -34.37
N ARG A 27 -6.95 3.21 -35.07
CA ARG A 27 -7.08 4.35 -36.00
C ARG A 27 -8.23 5.29 -35.63
N GLN A 28 -9.05 4.91 -34.65
CA GLN A 28 -10.17 5.70 -34.13
C GLN A 28 -10.27 5.52 -32.61
N ASN A 29 -10.85 6.50 -31.91
CA ASN A 29 -11.03 6.47 -30.46
C ASN A 29 -9.72 6.18 -29.70
N GLU A 30 -8.61 6.76 -30.18
CA GLU A 30 -7.26 6.47 -29.66
C GLU A 30 -7.15 6.79 -28.17
N GLU A 31 -7.68 7.92 -27.72
CA GLU A 31 -7.71 8.30 -26.30
C GLU A 31 -8.47 7.28 -25.45
N ASP A 32 -9.70 6.91 -25.84
CA ASP A 32 -10.51 5.90 -25.13
C ASP A 32 -9.79 4.52 -25.08
N CYS A 33 -9.13 4.13 -26.19
CA CYS A 33 -8.37 2.88 -26.27
C CYS A 33 -7.11 2.91 -25.39
N GLN A 34 -6.42 4.05 -25.32
CA GLN A 34 -5.27 4.25 -24.44
C GLN A 34 -5.70 4.19 -22.96
N GLU A 35 -6.87 4.73 -22.59
CA GLU A 35 -7.41 4.60 -21.24
C GLU A 35 -7.71 3.14 -20.86
N ILE A 36 -8.30 2.37 -21.78
CA ILE A 36 -8.46 0.91 -21.59
C ILE A 36 -7.10 0.23 -21.41
N GLN A 37 -6.09 0.60 -22.21
CA GLN A 37 -4.73 0.06 -22.09
C GLN A 37 -4.16 0.31 -20.69
N LYS A 38 -4.33 1.52 -20.14
CA LYS A 38 -3.89 1.88 -18.79
C LYS A 38 -4.58 1.02 -17.73
N VAL A 39 -5.91 0.86 -17.80
CA VAL A 39 -6.67 0.03 -16.86
C VAL A 39 -6.24 -1.44 -16.92
N VAL A 40 -6.09 -1.99 -18.12
CA VAL A 40 -5.62 -3.37 -18.35
C VAL A 40 -4.21 -3.59 -17.79
N HIS A 41 -3.36 -2.59 -17.93
CA HIS A 41 -2.00 -2.63 -17.40
C HIS A 41 -2.00 -2.67 -15.87
N ARG A 42 -2.85 -1.88 -15.22
CA ARG A 42 -3.05 -1.90 -13.76
C ARG A 42 -3.55 -3.25 -13.28
N VAL A 43 -4.57 -3.80 -13.93
CA VAL A 43 -5.09 -5.16 -13.65
C VAL A 43 -3.96 -6.19 -13.69
N SER A 44 -3.14 -6.15 -14.74
CA SER A 44 -2.02 -7.07 -14.89
C SER A 44 -1.01 -6.95 -13.74
N ALA A 45 -0.65 -5.71 -13.35
CA ALA A 45 0.29 -5.47 -12.27
C ALA A 45 -0.23 -5.97 -10.91
N ILE A 46 -1.50 -5.69 -10.58
CA ILE A 46 -2.15 -6.16 -9.34
C ILE A 46 -2.14 -7.68 -9.31
N LEU A 47 -2.54 -8.33 -10.40
CA LEU A 47 -2.60 -9.79 -10.47
C LEU A 47 -1.20 -10.43 -10.38
N SER A 48 -0.18 -9.82 -10.98
CA SER A 48 1.21 -10.28 -10.86
C SER A 48 1.74 -10.20 -9.43
N GLN A 49 1.40 -9.14 -8.68
CA GLN A 49 1.76 -9.04 -7.26
C GLN A 49 1.09 -10.14 -6.44
N LEU A 50 -0.18 -10.44 -6.74
CA LEU A 50 -0.96 -11.42 -6.00
C LEU A 50 -0.65 -12.87 -6.38
N GLN A 51 -0.08 -13.14 -7.56
CA GLN A 51 0.28 -14.49 -8.03
C GLN A 51 1.19 -15.27 -7.08
N GLN A 52 2.00 -14.56 -6.30
CA GLN A 52 2.92 -15.17 -5.33
C GLN A 52 2.24 -15.54 -4.00
N THR A 53 0.96 -15.19 -3.85
CA THR A 53 0.22 -15.36 -2.59
C THR A 53 -0.75 -16.54 -2.65
N LYS A 54 -1.08 -17.13 -1.49
CA LYS A 54 -2.18 -18.10 -1.39
C LYS A 54 -3.57 -17.45 -1.53
N MET A 55 -3.64 -16.12 -1.67
CA MET A 55 -4.88 -15.34 -1.63
C MET A 55 -5.70 -15.50 -2.92
N LEU A 56 -5.08 -15.88 -4.03
CA LEU A 56 -5.75 -16.05 -5.33
C LEU A 56 -6.50 -17.38 -5.49
N LYS A 57 -6.60 -18.18 -4.43
CA LYS A 57 -7.22 -19.51 -4.47
C LYS A 57 -8.55 -19.49 -3.76
N GLY A 58 -9.66 -19.73 -4.46
CA GLY A 58 -10.98 -19.90 -3.82
C GLY A 58 -12.12 -19.60 -4.79
N PRO A 59 -13.30 -20.20 -4.60
CA PRO A 59 -14.40 -20.12 -5.56
C PRO A 59 -14.91 -18.69 -5.81
N ALA A 60 -14.87 -17.83 -4.79
CA ALA A 60 -15.23 -16.42 -4.94
C ALA A 60 -14.21 -15.64 -5.78
N VAL A 61 -12.91 -15.94 -5.60
CA VAL A 61 -11.83 -15.32 -6.36
C VAL A 61 -11.85 -15.83 -7.80
N ASP A 62 -12.07 -17.13 -8.00
CA ASP A 62 -12.20 -17.73 -9.33
C ASP A 62 -13.36 -17.11 -10.13
N GLY A 63 -14.52 -16.94 -9.49
CA GLY A 63 -15.67 -16.26 -10.10
C GLY A 63 -15.39 -14.80 -10.47
N ALA A 64 -14.69 -14.06 -9.60
CA ALA A 64 -14.34 -12.67 -9.87
C ALA A 64 -13.30 -12.54 -11.00
N LEU A 65 -12.28 -13.41 -11.01
CA LEU A 65 -11.29 -13.48 -12.09
C LEU A 65 -11.93 -13.86 -13.43
N MET A 66 -12.92 -14.77 -13.42
CA MET A 66 -13.68 -15.12 -14.62
C MET A 66 -14.45 -13.91 -15.17
N GLY A 67 -15.20 -13.21 -14.31
CA GLY A 67 -15.92 -12.00 -14.71
C GLY A 67 -14.99 -10.89 -15.23
N LEU A 68 -13.81 -10.73 -14.63
CA LEU A 68 -12.79 -9.80 -15.10
C LEU A 68 -12.26 -10.21 -16.49
N LYS A 69 -11.98 -11.49 -16.71
CA LYS A 69 -11.55 -12.00 -18.01
C LYS A 69 -12.59 -11.73 -19.09
N GLU A 70 -13.87 -11.97 -18.83
CA GLU A 70 -14.94 -11.70 -19.80
C GLU A 70 -15.01 -10.22 -20.20
N SER A 71 -14.78 -9.34 -19.24
CA SER A 71 -14.77 -7.88 -19.47
C SER A 71 -13.55 -7.47 -20.31
N LEU A 72 -12.39 -8.09 -20.06
CA LEU A 72 -11.19 -7.90 -20.87
C LEU A 72 -11.35 -8.46 -22.29
N ASP A 73 -11.99 -9.61 -22.47
CA ASP A 73 -12.29 -10.16 -23.80
C ASP A 73 -13.22 -9.22 -24.60
N ARG A 74 -14.22 -8.63 -23.94
CA ARG A 74 -15.08 -7.59 -24.54
C ARG A 74 -14.27 -6.36 -24.94
N ALA A 75 -13.36 -5.89 -24.08
CA ALA A 75 -12.50 -4.75 -24.39
C ALA A 75 -11.58 -5.03 -25.56
N LEU A 76 -10.95 -6.21 -25.62
CA LEU A 76 -10.11 -6.62 -26.75
C LEU A 76 -10.90 -6.57 -28.07
N LYS A 77 -12.13 -7.07 -28.07
CA LYS A 77 -12.99 -7.02 -29.26
C LYS A 77 -13.25 -5.57 -29.71
N LEU A 78 -13.62 -4.68 -28.79
CA LEU A 78 -13.88 -3.26 -29.11
C LEU A 78 -12.61 -2.53 -29.59
N VAL A 79 -11.46 -2.81 -28.99
CA VAL A 79 -10.16 -2.24 -29.42
C VAL A 79 -9.79 -2.73 -30.83
N LEU A 80 -10.04 -4.00 -31.16
CA LEU A 80 -9.84 -4.53 -32.52
C LEU A 80 -10.79 -3.86 -33.53
N GLU A 81 -12.05 -3.60 -33.17
CA GLU A 81 -12.99 -2.83 -34.01
C GLU A 81 -12.50 -1.38 -34.24
N CYS A 82 -11.69 -0.83 -33.34
CA CYS A 82 -11.03 0.47 -33.51
C CYS A 82 -9.83 0.46 -34.49
N GLN A 83 -9.43 -0.72 -34.99
CA GLN A 83 -8.42 -0.84 -36.05
C GLN A 83 -9.02 -0.83 -37.46
N GLU A 84 -10.31 -1.17 -37.62
CA GLU A 84 -10.96 -1.31 -38.91
C GLU A 84 -11.17 0.04 -39.61
N GLY A 85 -10.44 0.25 -40.72
CA GLY A 85 -10.31 1.53 -41.42
C GLY A 85 -11.44 1.89 -42.40
N HIS A 86 -12.70 1.65 -42.08
CA HIS A 86 -13.81 2.12 -42.93
C HIS A 86 -14.08 3.61 -42.67
N ILE A 87 -13.59 4.47 -43.58
CA ILE A 87 -13.70 5.95 -43.53
C ILE A 87 -15.13 6.44 -43.24
N VAL A 88 -16.15 5.73 -43.74
CA VAL A 88 -17.57 6.07 -43.54
C VAL A 88 -18.06 5.76 -42.12
N ARG A 89 -17.59 4.68 -41.46
CA ARG A 89 -17.94 4.36 -40.06
C ARG A 89 -17.35 5.38 -39.08
N ARG A 90 -16.15 5.89 -39.39
CA ARG A 90 -15.38 6.80 -38.52
C ARG A 90 -16.11 8.10 -38.15
N PHE A 91 -17.07 8.55 -38.96
CA PHE A 91 -17.84 9.79 -38.70
C PHE A 91 -19.21 9.57 -38.07
N PHE A 92 -19.85 8.41 -38.25
CA PHE A 92 -21.22 8.16 -37.77
C PHE A 92 -21.28 7.31 -36.49
N THR A 93 -20.26 6.50 -36.18
CA THR A 93 -20.29 5.56 -35.03
C THR A 93 -19.24 5.84 -33.95
N ALA A 94 -18.36 6.83 -34.12
CA ALA A 94 -17.27 7.12 -33.17
C ALA A 94 -17.77 7.52 -31.76
N GLY A 95 -18.90 8.23 -31.69
CA GLY A 95 -19.53 8.61 -30.41
C GLY A 95 -20.12 7.42 -29.66
N ASP A 96 -20.77 6.50 -30.37
CA ASP A 96 -21.32 5.29 -29.76
C ASP A 96 -20.20 4.30 -29.39
N MET A 97 -19.15 4.20 -30.21
CA MET A 97 -17.94 3.44 -29.87
C MET A 97 -17.25 3.99 -28.62
N SER A 98 -17.10 5.31 -28.49
CA SER A 98 -16.56 5.93 -27.27
C SER A 98 -17.38 5.61 -26.02
N LYS A 99 -18.70 5.54 -26.13
CA LYS A 99 -19.58 5.13 -25.02
C LYS A 99 -19.39 3.66 -24.65
N GLU A 100 -19.29 2.78 -25.64
CA GLU A 100 -19.03 1.34 -25.40
C GLU A 100 -17.65 1.10 -24.80
N LEU A 101 -16.61 1.83 -25.26
CA LEU A 101 -15.26 1.78 -24.70
C LEU A 101 -15.24 2.26 -23.25
N ARG A 102 -15.96 3.35 -22.92
CA ARG A 102 -16.12 3.80 -21.53
C ARG A 102 -16.91 2.80 -20.68
N ARG A 103 -18.00 2.23 -21.20
CA ARG A 103 -18.78 1.20 -20.50
C ARG A 103 -17.93 -0.03 -20.17
N VAL A 104 -17.11 -0.51 -21.11
CA VAL A 104 -16.25 -1.66 -20.85
C VAL A 104 -15.12 -1.31 -19.89
N GLN A 105 -14.61 -0.08 -19.92
CA GLN A 105 -13.64 0.42 -18.96
C GLN A 105 -14.23 0.44 -17.53
N ASP A 106 -15.45 0.96 -17.36
CA ASP A 106 -16.17 0.99 -16.09
C ASP A 106 -16.44 -0.43 -15.58
N ASP A 107 -16.86 -1.34 -16.46
CA ASP A 107 -17.11 -2.74 -16.13
C ASP A 107 -15.82 -3.48 -15.73
N ILE A 108 -14.70 -3.29 -16.44
CA ILE A 108 -13.39 -3.83 -16.01
C ILE A 108 -13.03 -3.32 -14.62
N SER A 109 -13.22 -2.03 -14.37
CA SER A 109 -12.92 -1.40 -13.07
C SER A 109 -13.80 -1.96 -11.95
N GLN A 110 -15.10 -2.15 -12.21
CA GLN A 110 -16.04 -2.77 -11.29
C GLN A 110 -15.66 -4.24 -11.01
N LYS A 111 -15.31 -5.02 -12.05
CA LYS A 111 -14.85 -6.41 -11.88
C LYS A 111 -13.53 -6.49 -11.12
N MET A 112 -12.64 -5.51 -11.28
CA MET A 112 -11.43 -5.39 -10.49
C MET A 112 -11.75 -5.17 -9.00
N MET A 113 -12.67 -4.26 -8.67
CA MET A 113 -13.13 -4.06 -7.28
C MET A 113 -13.76 -5.32 -6.68
N LEU A 114 -14.61 -6.02 -7.44
CA LEU A 114 -15.18 -7.31 -7.02
C LEU A 114 -14.11 -8.38 -6.79
N GLY A 115 -13.08 -8.42 -7.64
CA GLY A 115 -11.90 -9.27 -7.47
C GLY A 115 -11.18 -9.01 -6.16
N LEU A 116 -10.94 -7.73 -5.83
CA LEU A 116 -10.28 -7.32 -4.60
C LEU A 116 -11.11 -7.67 -3.36
N PHE A 117 -12.44 -7.49 -3.44
CA PHE A 117 -13.35 -7.93 -2.38
C PHE A 117 -13.28 -9.44 -2.17
N ALA A 118 -13.28 -10.23 -3.25
CA ALA A 118 -13.17 -11.68 -3.18
C ALA A 118 -11.82 -12.11 -2.58
N ILE A 119 -10.72 -11.44 -2.94
CA ILE A 119 -9.39 -11.67 -2.37
C ILE A 119 -9.37 -11.37 -0.88
N ASN A 120 -10.01 -10.26 -0.44
CA ASN A 120 -10.13 -9.91 0.97
C ASN A 120 -10.94 -10.95 1.77
N ILE A 121 -12.04 -11.46 1.20
CA ILE A 121 -12.79 -12.58 1.79
C ILE A 121 -11.90 -13.81 1.91
N GLN A 122 -11.17 -14.15 0.84
CA GLN A 122 -10.30 -15.32 0.84
C GLN A 122 -9.17 -15.21 1.85
N ALA A 123 -8.61 -14.00 2.00
CA ALA A 123 -7.63 -13.69 3.04
C ALA A 123 -8.19 -13.92 4.43
N THR A 124 -9.42 -13.45 4.64
CA THR A 124 -10.13 -13.62 5.90
C THR A 124 -10.36 -15.10 6.22
N ILE A 125 -10.82 -15.90 5.25
CA ILE A 125 -11.03 -17.36 5.42
C ILE A 125 -9.73 -18.05 5.83
N ILE A 126 -8.63 -17.76 5.12
CA ILE A 126 -7.31 -18.35 5.40
C ILE A 126 -6.85 -17.99 6.83
N LEU A 127 -7.02 -16.73 7.24
CA LEU A 127 -6.64 -16.26 8.57
C LEU A 127 -7.51 -16.88 9.67
N THR A 128 -8.83 -17.01 9.48
CA THR A 128 -9.72 -17.70 10.44
C THR A 128 -9.39 -19.17 10.58
N ASN A 129 -9.03 -19.86 9.49
CA ASN A 129 -8.68 -21.28 9.53
C ASN A 129 -7.35 -21.54 10.25
N LEU A 130 -6.42 -20.58 10.21
CA LEU A 130 -5.17 -20.63 10.97
C LEU A 130 -5.41 -20.41 12.47
N GLY A 131 -6.36 -19.54 12.85
CA GLY A 131 -6.75 -19.30 14.25
C GLY A 131 -7.37 -20.52 14.93
N SER A 132 -8.14 -21.32 14.20
CA SER A 132 -8.76 -22.56 14.70
C SER A 132 -7.81 -23.75 14.85
N ALA A 133 -6.57 -23.67 14.37
CA ALA A 133 -5.59 -24.76 14.45
C ALA A 133 -4.71 -24.73 15.72
N SER A 134 -4.88 -23.74 16.61
CA SER A 134 -4.03 -23.54 17.80
C SER A 134 -4.52 -24.23 19.09
N ALA A 135 -5.64 -24.94 19.06
CA ALA A 135 -6.14 -25.66 20.22
C ALA A 135 -5.86 -27.16 20.11
N HIS A 136 -4.60 -27.59 20.30
CA HIS A 136 -4.23 -28.84 21.00
C HIS A 136 -2.70 -28.92 21.25
N PRO A 137 -2.24 -29.50 22.38
CA PRO A 137 -0.85 -29.44 22.82
C PRO A 137 0.05 -30.49 22.14
N LEU A 138 1.27 -30.08 21.80
CA LEU A 138 2.37 -30.94 21.33
C LEU A 138 2.84 -31.92 22.43
N PRO A 139 3.16 -33.19 22.10
CA PRO A 139 4.07 -34.00 22.88
C PRO A 139 5.49 -33.95 22.31
N SER A 140 6.43 -33.72 23.22
CA SER A 140 7.89 -33.88 23.10
C SER A 140 8.32 -35.29 22.70
N GLN A 141 9.33 -35.44 21.84
CA GLN A 141 10.35 -36.48 21.98
C GLN A 141 11.63 -36.18 21.15
N GLN A 142 12.76 -36.59 21.74
CA GLN A 142 14.17 -36.35 21.41
C GLN A 142 14.73 -37.29 20.31
N GLN A 143 16.00 -37.03 19.96
CA GLN A 143 17.02 -37.87 19.28
C GLN A 143 16.95 -37.90 17.73
N ASP A 144 18.03 -37.89 16.95
CA ASP A 144 19.47 -37.96 17.20
C ASP A 144 20.24 -37.39 15.97
N ILE A 145 21.52 -37.08 16.20
CA ILE A 145 22.52 -36.58 15.26
C ILE A 145 22.94 -37.67 14.26
N ASP A 146 23.22 -37.32 13.00
CA ASP A 146 24.26 -38.02 12.25
C ASP A 146 25.04 -37.10 11.28
N VAL A 147 26.35 -37.28 11.29
CA VAL A 147 27.39 -36.48 10.62
C VAL A 147 27.91 -37.27 9.42
N LEU A 148 27.99 -36.64 8.24
CA LEU A 148 28.80 -37.19 7.13
C LEU A 148 29.61 -36.07 6.45
N GLU A 149 30.90 -36.04 6.79
CA GLU A 149 32.00 -35.48 5.99
C GLU A 149 32.15 -36.27 4.69
N VAL A 150 32.34 -35.59 3.54
CA VAL A 150 33.18 -36.12 2.45
C VAL A 150 33.98 -35.00 1.78
N SER A 151 35.28 -35.14 1.98
CA SER A 151 36.48 -34.70 1.26
C SER A 151 36.42 -34.00 -0.11
N GLN A 152 37.33 -33.02 -0.19
CA GLN A 152 38.09 -32.46 -1.31
C GLN A 152 38.24 -33.33 -2.57
N CYS A 153 38.19 -32.69 -3.74
CA CYS A 153 39.03 -33.05 -4.89
C CYS A 153 39.33 -31.84 -5.79
N SER A 154 40.50 -31.91 -6.41
CA SER A 154 41.33 -30.84 -6.92
C SER A 154 41.16 -30.55 -8.42
N ASN A 155 41.67 -29.38 -8.81
CA ASN A 155 41.86 -28.82 -10.15
C ASN A 155 42.04 -29.79 -11.35
N SER A 156 41.45 -29.40 -12.49
CA SER A 156 42.11 -29.51 -13.80
C SER A 156 41.59 -28.45 -14.79
N SER A 157 42.53 -27.71 -15.36
CA SER A 157 42.47 -26.81 -16.51
C SER A 157 42.07 -27.51 -17.81
N ILE A 158 41.44 -26.78 -18.75
CA ILE A 158 41.50 -26.97 -20.22
C ILE A 158 41.07 -25.66 -20.91
N ASP A 159 41.72 -25.43 -22.06
CA ASP A 159 41.90 -24.22 -22.85
C ASP A 159 40.71 -23.76 -23.73
N ASP A 160 40.91 -22.57 -24.30
CA ASP A 160 40.10 -21.80 -25.28
C ASP A 160 39.63 -22.58 -26.52
N GLU A 161 38.43 -22.25 -27.03
CA GLU A 161 38.26 -21.87 -28.44
C GLU A 161 36.92 -21.14 -28.73
N ASP A 162 37.05 -20.22 -29.68
CA ASP A 162 36.13 -19.23 -30.26
C ASP A 162 34.78 -19.79 -30.75
N LEU A 163 33.69 -19.02 -30.57
CA LEU A 163 32.57 -18.96 -31.50
C LEU A 163 31.73 -17.68 -31.26
N SER A 164 31.87 -16.77 -32.21
CA SER A 164 31.25 -15.47 -32.36
C SER A 164 29.76 -15.54 -32.75
N ARG A 165 28.88 -14.73 -32.12
CA ARG A 165 27.59 -14.19 -32.66
C ARG A 165 26.87 -13.26 -31.64
N PRO A 166 25.91 -12.42 -32.08
CA PRO A 166 26.01 -10.95 -32.00
C PRO A 166 25.45 -10.32 -30.72
N GLN A 167 26.05 -9.19 -30.34
CA GLN A 167 25.58 -8.28 -29.30
C GLN A 167 24.24 -7.65 -29.70
N VAL A 168 23.23 -7.83 -28.85
CA VAL A 168 22.06 -6.95 -28.80
C VAL A 168 22.31 -5.96 -27.67
N ASN A 169 22.58 -4.70 -28.02
CA ASN A 169 22.63 -3.59 -27.08
C ASN A 169 21.25 -3.44 -26.44
N VAL A 170 21.14 -3.83 -25.17
CA VAL A 170 20.11 -3.31 -24.28
C VAL A 170 20.82 -2.22 -23.48
N GLU A 171 20.54 -0.96 -23.82
CA GLU A 171 20.98 0.20 -23.04
C GLU A 171 20.60 -0.04 -21.57
N GLY A 172 21.63 -0.17 -20.74
CA GLY A 172 21.49 -0.26 -19.30
C GLY A 172 20.89 1.05 -18.81
N SER A 173 19.80 0.94 -18.05
CA SER A 173 19.41 2.01 -17.13
C SER A 173 20.56 2.18 -16.14
N GLU A 174 21.38 3.20 -16.37
CA GLU A 174 22.45 3.60 -15.47
C GLU A 174 21.86 3.88 -14.10
N VAL A 175 22.35 3.16 -13.09
CA VAL A 175 22.10 3.46 -11.68
C VAL A 175 22.65 4.88 -11.43
N PRO A 176 21.90 5.79 -10.79
CA PRO A 176 22.35 7.18 -10.65
C PRO A 176 23.70 7.30 -9.92
N ALA A 177 24.45 8.31 -10.35
CA ALA A 177 25.75 8.77 -9.84
C ALA A 177 25.83 8.84 -8.29
N PRO A 178 27.03 8.84 -7.68
CA PRO A 178 27.18 8.71 -6.23
C PRO A 178 26.37 9.76 -5.47
N LEU A 179 25.45 9.28 -4.63
CA LEU A 179 24.61 10.08 -3.73
C LEU A 179 25.44 11.18 -3.08
N THR A 180 25.24 12.42 -3.52
CA THR A 180 25.71 13.60 -2.79
C THR A 180 25.13 13.55 -1.37
N PRO A 181 25.88 13.96 -0.33
CA PRO A 181 25.33 13.99 1.02
C PRO A 181 24.04 14.80 1.05
N TYR A 182 22.93 14.18 1.47
CA TYR A 182 21.67 14.88 1.65
C TYR A 182 21.83 15.91 2.78
N ALA A 183 21.72 17.19 2.45
CA ALA A 183 21.95 18.28 3.40
C ALA A 183 21.06 18.11 4.65
N GLY A 184 21.67 18.03 5.84
CA GLY A 184 20.96 17.86 7.11
C GLY A 184 20.72 16.41 7.56
N LEU A 185 21.14 15.40 6.79
CA LEU A 185 21.08 13.99 7.17
C LEU A 185 22.48 13.42 7.41
N THR A 186 22.62 12.59 8.45
CA THR A 186 23.88 11.92 8.76
C THR A 186 24.03 10.66 7.91
N LYS A 187 25.20 10.47 7.28
CA LYS A 187 25.53 9.22 6.60
C LYS A 187 26.23 8.28 7.58
N PHE A 188 25.61 7.16 7.89
CA PHE A 188 26.14 6.11 8.75
C PHE A 188 26.81 5.01 7.92
N THR A 189 27.92 4.50 8.42
CA THR A 189 28.57 3.31 7.87
C THR A 189 27.82 2.05 8.27
N LEU A 190 27.91 1.00 7.45
CA LEU A 190 27.30 -0.29 7.78
C LEU A 190 27.87 -0.86 9.09
N SER A 191 29.14 -0.61 9.41
CA SER A 191 29.77 -1.05 10.65
C SER A 191 29.15 -0.38 11.88
N GLU A 192 28.87 0.92 11.82
CA GLU A 192 28.17 1.64 12.90
C GLU A 192 26.75 1.10 13.10
N LEU A 193 26.00 0.87 12.01
CA LEU A 193 24.65 0.34 12.08
C LEU A 193 24.61 -1.10 12.62
N LYS A 194 25.60 -1.93 12.24
CA LYS A 194 25.78 -3.26 12.82
C LYS A 194 26.10 -3.20 14.30
N ALA A 195 27.04 -2.33 14.72
CA ALA A 195 27.37 -2.18 16.13
C ALA A 195 26.13 -1.74 16.94
N ALA A 196 25.38 -0.76 16.44
CA ALA A 196 24.19 -0.23 17.08
C ALA A 196 23.07 -1.26 17.27
N THR A 197 22.97 -2.25 16.39
CA THR A 197 21.88 -3.26 16.36
C THR A 197 22.32 -4.64 16.87
N LEU A 198 23.54 -4.78 17.40
CA LEU A 198 24.15 -6.07 17.73
C LEU A 198 24.14 -7.03 16.52
N ASN A 199 24.63 -6.51 15.38
CA ASN A 199 24.67 -7.16 14.08
C ASN A 199 23.28 -7.59 13.56
N PHE A 200 22.30 -6.68 13.66
CA PHE A 200 20.91 -6.92 13.29
C PHE A 200 20.30 -8.15 14.00
N SER A 201 20.57 -8.28 15.31
CA SER A 201 20.04 -9.36 16.14
C SER A 201 18.51 -9.38 16.12
N GLU A 202 17.93 -10.58 16.13
CA GLU A 202 16.47 -10.77 16.25
C GLU A 202 15.92 -10.19 17.58
N GLU A 203 16.73 -10.11 18.63
CA GLU A 203 16.32 -9.46 19.89
C GLU A 203 16.06 -7.96 19.74
N ASN A 204 16.70 -7.34 18.76
CA ASN A 204 16.52 -5.93 18.42
C ASN A 204 15.49 -5.72 17.30
N ASN A 205 14.91 -6.78 16.75
CA ASN A 205 13.86 -6.68 15.74
C ASN A 205 12.57 -6.17 16.38
N ILE A 206 12.17 -4.96 16.02
CA ILE A 206 10.95 -4.31 16.54
C ILE A 206 9.80 -4.31 15.53
N GLY A 207 10.03 -4.85 14.33
CA GLY A 207 8.98 -4.92 13.32
C GLY A 207 9.47 -5.52 12.01
N LYS A 208 8.66 -6.40 11.43
CA LYS A 208 8.89 -6.95 10.09
C LYS A 208 7.68 -6.68 9.22
N GLY A 209 7.83 -5.74 8.30
CA GLY A 209 6.82 -5.43 7.28
C GLY A 209 7.06 -6.21 6.00
N GLY A 210 6.16 -6.02 5.01
CA GLY A 210 6.36 -6.57 3.67
C GLY A 210 7.62 -6.03 3.01
N PHE A 211 7.93 -4.75 3.20
CA PHE A 211 8.99 -4.04 2.46
C PHE A 211 10.33 -3.95 3.21
N CYS A 212 10.32 -4.16 4.53
CA CYS A 212 11.47 -3.86 5.38
C CYS A 212 11.45 -4.64 6.70
N THR A 213 12.62 -4.71 7.33
CA THR A 213 12.76 -5.10 8.73
C THR A 213 13.28 -3.91 9.52
N VAL A 214 12.71 -3.64 10.68
CA VAL A 214 13.05 -2.51 11.54
C VAL A 214 13.71 -3.02 12.80
N TYR A 215 14.89 -2.48 13.11
CA TYR A 215 15.66 -2.82 14.29
C TYR A 215 15.74 -1.62 15.23
N LYS A 216 15.62 -1.84 16.53
CA LYS A 216 16.06 -0.89 17.54
C LYS A 216 17.58 -0.88 17.58
N GLY A 217 18.17 0.31 17.61
CA GLY A 217 19.62 0.46 17.77
C GLY A 217 19.98 1.57 18.74
N VAL A 218 21.21 1.52 19.24
CA VAL A 218 21.79 2.59 20.07
C VAL A 218 23.05 3.12 19.38
N LEU A 219 22.98 4.35 18.86
CA LEU A 219 24.08 5.05 18.21
C LEU A 219 24.81 5.94 19.21
N HIS A 220 26.14 6.03 19.07
CA HIS A 220 27.01 6.86 19.92
C HIS A 220 26.83 6.66 21.44
N GLY A 221 26.41 5.47 21.87
CA GLY A 221 26.26 5.09 23.27
C GLY A 221 24.94 5.49 23.95
N GLU A 222 24.21 6.48 23.42
CA GLU A 222 23.00 7.02 24.09
C GLU A 222 21.80 7.23 23.15
N LEU A 223 22.02 7.45 21.86
CA LEU A 223 20.94 7.79 20.93
C LEU A 223 20.20 6.54 20.47
N VAL A 224 19.01 6.31 21.02
CA VAL A 224 18.12 5.22 20.59
C VAL A 224 17.45 5.58 19.26
N VAL A 225 17.54 4.69 18.28
CA VAL A 225 17.03 4.89 16.92
C VAL A 225 16.27 3.68 16.39
N ALA A 226 15.42 3.91 15.39
CA ALA A 226 14.86 2.85 14.55
C ALA A 226 15.66 2.76 13.25
N ILE A 227 16.18 1.57 12.94
CA ILE A 227 17.00 1.28 11.77
C ILE A 227 16.19 0.39 10.83
N LYS A 228 15.70 0.99 9.75
CA LYS A 228 14.80 0.35 8.78
C LYS A 228 15.60 -0.14 7.57
N CYS A 229 15.71 -1.47 7.47
CA CYS A 229 16.44 -2.18 6.43
C CYS A 229 15.47 -2.60 5.32
N ILE A 230 15.66 -2.05 4.11
CA ILE A 230 14.84 -2.38 2.94
C ILE A 230 15.19 -3.78 2.42
N GLN A 231 14.17 -4.59 2.15
CA GLN A 231 14.32 -5.94 1.60
C GLN A 231 14.65 -5.89 0.10
N HIS A 232 15.38 -6.90 -0.40
CA HIS A 232 15.96 -6.92 -1.75
C HIS A 232 14.91 -6.92 -2.85
N GLU A 233 13.79 -7.60 -2.58
CA GLU A 233 12.65 -7.79 -3.46
C GLU A 233 12.00 -6.47 -3.88
N TYR A 234 12.32 -5.37 -3.19
CA TYR A 234 11.73 -4.04 -3.36
C TYR A 234 12.69 -3.01 -3.96
N LYS A 235 13.72 -3.44 -4.68
CA LYS A 235 14.67 -2.56 -5.38
C LYS A 235 14.01 -1.50 -6.30
N TYR A 236 12.79 -1.75 -6.80
CA TYR A 236 12.05 -0.80 -7.65
C TYR A 236 11.49 0.40 -6.87
N TYR A 237 11.38 0.31 -5.54
CA TYR A 237 10.95 1.41 -4.66
C TYR A 237 12.11 2.33 -4.23
N VAL A 238 13.34 2.01 -4.64
CA VAL A 238 14.52 2.80 -4.29
C VAL A 238 14.35 4.26 -4.70
N GLN A 239 13.77 4.55 -5.87
CA GLN A 239 13.55 5.94 -6.28
C GLN A 239 12.61 6.71 -5.35
N GLN A 240 11.47 6.11 -4.95
CA GLN A 240 10.53 6.74 -4.00
C GLN A 240 11.20 7.03 -2.65
N ILE A 241 12.01 6.07 -2.18
CA ILE A 241 12.80 6.23 -0.97
C ILE A 241 13.82 7.37 -1.12
N LEU A 242 14.49 7.48 -2.27
CA LEU A 242 15.43 8.58 -2.58
C LEU A 242 14.73 9.94 -2.67
N ASP A 243 13.52 10.00 -3.23
CA ASP A 243 12.71 11.21 -3.28
C ASP A 243 12.29 11.65 -1.87
N PHE A 244 11.96 10.70 -0.99
CA PHE A 244 11.75 10.99 0.42
C PHE A 244 13.02 11.54 1.08
N TYR A 245 14.19 10.92 0.88
CA TYR A 245 15.47 11.41 1.41
C TYR A 245 15.77 12.85 0.98
N TYR A 246 15.51 13.18 -0.29
CA TYR A 246 15.70 14.52 -0.82
C TYR A 246 14.80 15.56 -0.14
N ASN A 247 13.58 15.17 0.23
CA ASN A 247 12.61 16.06 0.85
C ASN A 247 12.61 16.03 2.38
N ALA A 248 13.18 15.00 3.02
CA ALA A 248 13.13 14.79 4.47
C ALA A 248 13.53 16.03 5.30
N PRO A 249 14.58 16.80 4.96
CA PRO A 249 14.90 18.04 5.68
C PRO A 249 13.79 19.10 5.65
N LYS A 250 12.96 19.10 4.60
CA LYS A 250 11.82 20.01 4.41
C LYS A 250 10.52 19.50 5.04
N LEU A 251 10.48 18.22 5.43
CA LEU A 251 9.30 17.56 5.99
C LEU A 251 9.31 17.47 7.52
N GLN A 252 10.05 18.36 8.20
CA GLN A 252 10.11 18.39 9.66
C GLN A 252 8.82 18.94 10.27
N HIS A 253 8.11 18.08 11.01
CA HIS A 253 6.89 18.42 11.72
C HIS A 253 6.76 17.55 12.98
N LYS A 254 6.17 18.08 14.06
CA LYS A 254 6.05 17.36 15.34
C LYS A 254 5.32 16.01 15.23
N ASN A 255 4.35 15.93 14.29
CA ASN A 255 3.55 14.73 14.03
C ASN A 255 4.04 13.90 12.83
N ILE A 256 5.28 14.09 12.37
CA ILE A 256 5.91 13.29 11.32
C ILE A 256 7.17 12.67 11.90
N ILE A 257 7.43 11.41 11.57
CA ILE A 257 8.66 10.73 12.01
C ILE A 257 9.90 11.45 11.49
N LYS A 258 10.85 11.71 12.38
CA LYS A 258 12.10 12.37 12.03
C LYS A 258 13.09 11.37 11.45
N LEU A 259 13.48 11.59 10.20
CA LEU A 259 14.63 10.94 9.60
C LEU A 259 15.92 11.60 10.11
N LEU A 260 16.80 10.81 10.72
CA LEU A 260 18.08 11.25 11.29
C LEU A 260 19.24 11.05 10.33
N GLY A 261 19.14 10.02 9.49
CA GLY A 261 20.21 9.70 8.55
C GLY A 261 19.95 8.46 7.73
N TYR A 262 21.01 8.00 7.08
CA TYR A 262 20.96 6.87 6.16
C TYR A 262 22.26 6.09 6.14
N GLY A 263 22.17 4.82 5.80
CA GLY A 263 23.30 3.95 5.46
C GLY A 263 23.06 3.27 4.13
N VAL A 264 24.06 2.52 3.67
CA VAL A 264 23.97 1.70 2.46
C VAL A 264 24.45 0.30 2.80
N ASN A 265 23.61 -0.69 2.51
CA ASN A 265 24.00 -2.08 2.51
C ASN A 265 24.46 -2.46 1.10
N TYR A 266 25.67 -3.00 0.99
CA TYR A 266 26.24 -3.48 -0.26
C TYR A 266 26.09 -5.01 -0.28
N ARG A 267 25.16 -5.54 -1.10
CA ARG A 267 25.08 -6.98 -1.35
C ARG A 267 25.82 -7.32 -2.65
N VAL A 268 26.80 -8.23 -2.54
CA VAL A 268 27.49 -8.80 -3.70
C VAL A 268 26.80 -10.12 -4.05
N ARG A 269 26.31 -10.23 -5.28
CA ARG A 269 25.70 -11.47 -5.77
C ARG A 269 26.79 -12.40 -6.31
N TRP A 270 26.94 -13.55 -5.68
CA TRP A 270 27.69 -14.67 -6.24
C TRP A 270 26.72 -15.55 -7.03
N HIS A 271 26.92 -15.65 -8.35
CA HIS A 271 26.35 -16.72 -9.14
C HIS A 271 27.40 -17.83 -9.22
N TRP A 272 26.98 -19.10 -9.27
CA TRP A 272 27.82 -20.29 -9.04
C TRP A 272 29.10 -20.40 -9.91
N LEU A 273 29.28 -19.55 -10.93
CA LEU A 273 30.49 -19.49 -11.76
C LEU A 273 31.05 -18.08 -12.03
N LYS A 274 30.41 -16.98 -11.60
CA LYS A 274 30.92 -15.60 -11.81
C LYS A 274 30.45 -14.63 -10.71
N LYS A 275 31.36 -13.76 -10.27
CA LYS A 275 31.01 -12.53 -9.53
C LYS A 275 30.23 -11.63 -10.49
N ILE A 276 28.92 -11.51 -10.30
CA ILE A 276 28.12 -10.53 -11.04
C ILE A 276 28.36 -9.20 -10.31
N SER A 277 29.15 -8.32 -10.92
CA SER A 277 29.67 -7.09 -10.32
C SER A 277 28.66 -5.95 -10.16
N ASN A 278 27.37 -6.25 -9.97
CA ASN A 278 26.43 -5.25 -9.53
C ASN A 278 26.33 -5.34 -8.01
N GLU A 279 27.14 -4.54 -7.32
CA GLU A 279 26.93 -4.24 -5.91
C GLU A 279 25.56 -3.59 -5.76
N GLU A 280 24.57 -4.37 -5.33
CA GLU A 280 23.25 -3.84 -5.06
C GLU A 280 23.33 -3.00 -3.78
N ARG A 281 23.04 -1.71 -3.93
CA ARG A 281 23.05 -0.71 -2.87
C ARG A 281 21.63 -0.57 -2.34
N LEU A 282 21.32 -1.23 -1.24
CA LEU A 282 20.04 -1.08 -0.56
C LEU A 282 20.15 0.00 0.52
N PRO A 283 19.30 1.04 0.51
CA PRO A 283 19.34 2.06 1.55
C PRO A 283 18.91 1.46 2.90
N ILE A 284 19.57 1.91 3.97
CA ILE A 284 19.14 1.71 5.34
C ILE A 284 18.72 3.07 5.88
N LEU A 285 17.47 3.20 6.34
CA LEU A 285 16.95 4.43 6.92
C LEU A 285 17.22 4.44 8.44
N VAL A 286 17.63 5.59 8.98
CA VAL A 286 17.79 5.79 10.42
C VAL A 286 16.82 6.87 10.87
N GLU A 287 15.83 6.48 11.65
CA GLU A 287 14.73 7.32 12.15
C GLU A 287 14.81 7.46 13.67
N GLU A 288 14.13 8.47 14.21
CA GLU A 288 13.91 8.56 15.66
C GLU A 288 13.16 7.32 16.17
N TYR A 289 13.52 6.84 17.36
CA TYR A 289 12.79 5.73 17.99
C TYR A 289 11.55 6.24 18.71
N VAL A 290 10.41 5.59 18.49
CA VAL A 290 9.12 5.94 19.06
C VAL A 290 8.62 4.77 19.94
N PRO A 291 8.48 4.98 21.26
CA PRO A 291 8.45 3.89 22.25
C PRO A 291 7.11 3.16 22.40
N ASN A 292 5.97 3.81 22.17
CA ASN A 292 4.64 3.23 22.47
C ASN A 292 4.06 2.43 21.30
N GLY A 293 4.90 2.02 20.33
CA GLY A 293 4.47 1.26 19.17
C GLY A 293 3.56 2.06 18.24
N SER A 294 2.70 1.34 17.50
CA SER A 294 1.76 1.92 16.54
C SER A 294 0.33 1.98 17.09
N LEU A 295 -0.52 2.82 16.49
CA LEU A 295 -1.95 2.88 16.79
C LEU A 295 -2.62 1.52 16.61
N LYS A 296 -2.15 0.70 15.66
CA LYS A 296 -2.63 -0.68 15.48
C LYS A 296 -2.40 -1.55 16.73
N ASP A 297 -1.28 -1.35 17.42
CA ASP A 297 -0.90 -2.17 18.56
C ASP A 297 -1.73 -1.86 19.81
N ILE A 298 -2.26 -0.63 19.90
CA ILE A 298 -2.96 -0.14 21.09
C ILE A 298 -4.47 0.05 20.91
N VAL A 299 -5.01 -0.14 19.70
CA VAL A 299 -6.43 0.16 19.40
C VAL A 299 -7.42 -0.59 20.29
N ASN A 300 -7.03 -1.79 20.75
CA ASN A 300 -7.83 -2.64 21.64
C ASN A 300 -7.31 -2.62 23.08
N GLU A 301 -6.32 -1.78 23.37
CA GLU A 301 -5.71 -1.70 24.70
C GLU A 301 -6.43 -0.65 25.56
N PRO A 302 -6.55 -0.86 26.88
CA PRO A 302 -7.20 0.10 27.79
C PRO A 302 -6.57 1.50 27.81
N GLN A 303 -5.35 1.62 27.25
CA GLN A 303 -4.57 2.84 27.18
C GLN A 303 -5.14 3.87 26.19
N LEU A 304 -5.96 3.43 25.22
CA LEU A 304 -6.58 4.31 24.23
C LEU A 304 -8.01 4.67 24.65
N ASP A 305 -8.19 5.84 25.27
CA ASP A 305 -9.50 6.43 25.51
C ASP A 305 -9.94 7.36 24.36
N TRP A 306 -11.22 7.74 24.36
CA TRP A 306 -11.79 8.62 23.31
C TRP A 306 -11.05 9.96 23.21
N SER A 307 -10.66 10.55 24.34
CA SER A 307 -9.94 11.83 24.33
C SER A 307 -8.57 11.71 23.65
N SER A 308 -7.83 10.64 23.95
CA SER A 308 -6.54 10.35 23.31
C SER A 308 -6.71 10.03 21.83
N CYS A 309 -7.74 9.26 21.46
CA CYS A 309 -8.10 9.00 20.08
C CYS A 309 -8.35 10.31 19.28
N PHE A 310 -9.12 11.25 19.84
CA PHE A 310 -9.37 12.55 19.18
C PHE A 310 -8.09 13.36 19.00
N ARG A 311 -7.21 13.38 20.02
CA ARG A 311 -5.90 14.05 19.94
C ARG A 311 -5.02 13.41 18.87
N ILE A 312 -5.02 12.09 18.77
CA ILE A 312 -4.28 11.33 17.75
C ILE A 312 -4.77 11.71 16.35
N PHE A 313 -6.07 11.65 16.07
CA PHE A 313 -6.58 11.99 14.73
C PHE A 313 -6.38 13.45 14.36
N LYS A 314 -6.45 14.36 15.33
CA LYS A 314 -6.06 15.76 15.11
C LYS A 314 -4.58 15.90 14.75
N GLY A 315 -3.69 15.16 15.41
CA GLY A 315 -2.26 15.15 15.08
C GLY A 315 -1.95 14.54 13.72
N ILE A 316 -2.63 13.46 13.32
CA ILE A 316 -2.53 12.88 11.97
C ILE A 316 -2.99 13.91 10.93
N ALA A 317 -4.12 14.57 11.16
CA ALA A 317 -4.64 15.59 10.25
C ALA A 317 -3.69 16.80 10.12
N GLN A 318 -3.01 17.19 11.22
CA GLN A 318 -1.95 18.21 11.20
C GLN A 318 -0.76 17.79 10.33
N ALA A 319 -0.32 16.54 10.45
CA ALA A 319 0.76 15.99 9.62
C ALA A 319 0.38 16.00 8.14
N LEU A 320 -0.80 15.48 7.79
CA LEU A 320 -1.24 15.41 6.39
C LEU A 320 -1.46 16.79 5.77
N ARG A 321 -2.07 17.73 6.49
CA ARG A 321 -2.17 19.13 6.01
C ARG A 321 -0.78 19.68 5.66
N PHE A 322 0.18 19.51 6.56
CA PHE A 322 1.54 19.99 6.33
C PHE A 322 2.20 19.32 5.12
N LEU A 323 2.04 18.00 4.93
CA LEU A 323 2.52 17.29 3.75
C LEU A 323 1.87 17.81 2.46
N HIS A 324 0.56 18.01 2.48
CA HIS A 324 -0.22 18.51 1.34
C HIS A 324 0.19 19.93 0.94
N GLU A 325 0.48 20.81 1.91
CA GLU A 325 1.07 22.15 1.66
C GLU A 325 2.45 22.06 0.99
N LYS A 326 3.21 20.99 1.26
CA LYS A 326 4.48 20.68 0.59
C LYS A 326 4.30 19.86 -0.69
N ARG A 327 3.07 19.63 -1.12
CA ARG A 327 2.70 18.83 -2.30
C ARG A 327 3.23 17.39 -2.22
N VAL A 328 3.25 16.82 -1.03
CA VAL A 328 3.62 15.42 -0.77
C VAL A 328 2.37 14.63 -0.41
N VAL A 329 2.15 13.52 -1.11
CA VAL A 329 1.10 12.53 -0.84
C VAL A 329 1.75 11.33 -0.14
N HIS A 330 1.21 10.91 1.00
CA HIS A 330 1.75 9.82 1.82
C HIS A 330 1.45 8.42 1.22
N ARG A 331 0.24 8.22 0.68
CA ARG A 331 -0.30 6.99 0.06
C ARG A 331 -0.57 5.79 0.95
N ASP A 332 0.05 5.71 2.13
CA ASP A 332 -0.09 4.55 3.03
C ASP A 332 -0.45 4.96 4.46
N VAL A 333 -1.42 5.88 4.63
CA VAL A 333 -1.91 6.24 5.98
C VAL A 333 -2.78 5.10 6.52
N LYS A 334 -2.35 4.50 7.62
CA LYS A 334 -3.04 3.39 8.30
C LYS A 334 -2.61 3.28 9.76
N PRO A 335 -3.35 2.58 10.63
CA PRO A 335 -3.00 2.46 12.05
C PRO A 335 -1.57 1.94 12.31
N ALA A 336 -1.07 1.04 11.46
CA ALA A 336 0.30 0.50 11.59
C ALA A 336 1.40 1.54 11.32
N ASN A 337 1.08 2.61 10.59
CA ASN A 337 2.02 3.67 10.20
C ASN A 337 1.87 4.93 11.06
N VAL A 338 1.03 4.89 12.10
CA VAL A 338 0.89 5.96 13.09
C VAL A 338 1.59 5.51 14.37
N LEU A 339 2.81 5.98 14.60
CA LEU A 339 3.58 5.67 15.80
C LEU A 339 3.23 6.64 16.94
N LEU A 340 3.40 6.22 18.19
CA LEU A 340 3.02 6.99 19.36
C LEU A 340 4.22 7.27 20.28
N ASP A 341 4.51 8.55 20.49
CA ASP A 341 5.59 8.94 21.40
C ASP A 341 5.20 8.78 22.88
N TYR A 342 6.12 9.12 23.78
CA TYR A 342 5.94 9.01 25.23
C TYR A 342 4.66 9.69 25.75
N ASP A 343 4.21 10.76 25.08
CA ASP A 343 3.03 11.55 25.47
C ASP A 343 1.76 11.07 24.74
N MET A 344 1.80 9.92 24.07
CA MET A 344 0.75 9.39 23.19
C MET A 344 0.44 10.34 22.02
N SER A 345 1.40 11.18 21.63
CA SER A 345 1.26 12.04 20.45
C SER A 345 1.62 11.26 19.18
N PRO A 346 0.86 11.43 18.10
CA PRO A 346 1.06 10.67 16.88
C PRO A 346 2.25 11.19 16.08
N LYS A 347 3.02 10.26 15.52
CA LYS A 347 4.03 10.48 14.49
C LYS A 347 3.69 9.61 13.28
N LEU A 348 3.27 10.26 12.19
CA LEU A 348 3.05 9.58 10.91
C LEU A 348 4.40 9.10 10.37
N ALA A 349 4.48 7.82 10.06
CA ALA A 349 5.68 7.12 9.65
C ALA A 349 5.46 6.35 8.33
N ASP A 350 6.54 5.77 7.81
CA ASP A 350 6.58 5.02 6.56
C ASP A 350 6.24 5.79 5.28
N PHE A 351 7.20 6.59 4.84
CA PHE A 351 7.14 7.32 3.58
C PHE A 351 7.68 6.53 2.38
N GLY A 352 7.79 5.18 2.49
CA GLY A 352 8.35 4.34 1.43
C GLY A 352 7.55 4.36 0.13
N ALA A 353 6.27 4.73 0.19
CA ALA A 353 5.38 4.91 -0.95
C ALA A 353 5.07 6.38 -1.25
N ALA A 354 5.67 7.33 -0.52
CA ALA A 354 5.30 8.74 -0.64
C ALA A 354 5.70 9.31 -2.01
N GLN A 355 4.96 10.34 -2.44
CA GLN A 355 5.17 10.98 -3.73
C GLN A 355 5.05 12.48 -3.66
N VAL A 356 5.98 13.15 -4.35
CA VAL A 356 5.91 14.58 -4.62
C VAL A 356 5.10 14.83 -5.88
N LEU A 357 4.09 15.69 -5.79
CA LEU A 357 3.33 16.16 -6.95
C LEU A 357 4.10 17.29 -7.63
N HIS A 358 4.64 16.99 -8.82
CA HIS A 358 5.37 17.96 -9.64
C HIS A 358 4.42 18.77 -10.53
N GLY A 359 4.84 19.97 -10.91
CA GLY A 359 4.05 20.85 -11.78
C GLY A 359 2.95 21.60 -11.02
N THR A 360 1.94 22.03 -11.77
CA THR A 360 0.82 22.84 -11.25
C THR A 360 -0.44 22.01 -10.96
N ASP A 361 -0.54 20.79 -11.51
CA ASP A 361 -1.70 19.92 -11.32
C ASP A 361 -1.72 19.32 -9.91
N ASP A 362 -2.90 19.24 -9.29
CA ASP A 362 -3.05 18.67 -7.94
C ASP A 362 -3.10 17.13 -7.90
N TYR A 363 -2.79 16.49 -9.02
CA TYR A 363 -2.76 15.04 -9.16
C TYR A 363 -1.66 14.58 -10.12
N VAL A 364 -1.33 13.30 -10.04
CA VAL A 364 -0.52 12.59 -11.04
C VAL A 364 -1.26 11.34 -11.49
N ILE A 365 -1.10 10.96 -12.77
CA ILE A 365 -1.64 9.70 -13.29
C ILE A 365 -0.54 8.65 -13.30
N GLU A 366 -0.77 7.56 -12.57
CA GLU A 366 0.16 6.45 -12.49
C GLU A 366 -0.33 5.23 -13.27
N ASN A 367 0.64 4.49 -13.82
CA ASN A 367 0.41 3.23 -14.52
C ASN A 367 0.22 2.05 -13.56
N TYR A 368 0.66 2.20 -12.30
CA TYR A 368 0.55 1.20 -11.25
C TYR A 368 0.08 1.84 -9.96
N VAL A 369 -0.78 1.14 -9.24
CA VAL A 369 -1.32 1.59 -7.95
C VAL A 369 -0.42 1.06 -6.84
N ILE A 370 -0.03 1.94 -5.92
CA ILE A 370 0.83 1.62 -4.77
C ILE A 370 0.08 1.98 -3.49
N GLY A 371 0.04 1.04 -2.54
CA GLY A 371 -0.53 1.25 -1.21
C GLY A 371 -1.02 -0.05 -0.58
N ASP A 372 -1.46 0.02 0.68
CA ASP A 372 -2.11 -1.10 1.34
C ASP A 372 -3.56 -1.25 0.87
N MET A 373 -3.85 -2.40 0.24
CA MET A 373 -5.12 -2.70 -0.42
C MET A 373 -6.38 -2.40 0.40
N ARG A 374 -6.30 -2.45 1.74
CA ARG A 374 -7.44 -2.14 2.63
C ARG A 374 -7.76 -0.65 2.72
N TYR A 375 -6.79 0.21 2.44
CA TYR A 375 -6.89 1.66 2.61
C TYR A 375 -6.87 2.40 1.28
N ILE A 376 -6.46 1.76 0.17
CA ILE A 376 -6.36 2.41 -1.15
C ILE A 376 -7.68 3.11 -1.52
N ASP A 377 -7.53 4.36 -1.95
CA ASP A 377 -8.57 5.18 -2.56
C ASP A 377 -9.15 4.47 -3.80
N PRO A 378 -10.47 4.20 -3.85
CA PRO A 378 -11.10 3.48 -4.96
C PRO A 378 -11.03 4.23 -6.30
N GLU A 379 -11.03 5.56 -6.30
CA GLU A 379 -10.83 6.35 -7.53
C GLU A 379 -9.38 6.23 -8.00
N TYR A 380 -8.39 6.32 -7.09
CA TYR A 380 -6.98 6.10 -7.44
C TYR A 380 -6.75 4.68 -7.96
N LEU A 381 -7.34 3.68 -7.31
CA LEU A 381 -7.27 2.28 -7.75
C LEU A 381 -7.77 2.11 -9.19
N THR A 382 -8.89 2.75 -9.51
CA THR A 382 -9.57 2.63 -10.80
C THR A 382 -8.89 3.46 -11.89
N THR A 383 -8.65 4.74 -11.61
CA THR A 383 -8.21 5.74 -12.60
C THR A 383 -6.71 5.95 -12.61
N GLY A 384 -5.98 5.43 -11.61
CA GLY A 384 -4.56 5.73 -11.37
C GLY A 384 -4.30 7.17 -10.97
N ARG A 385 -5.36 7.96 -10.73
CA ARG A 385 -5.28 9.37 -10.33
C ARG A 385 -4.93 9.48 -8.86
N LEU A 386 -3.67 9.72 -8.58
CA LEU A 386 -3.20 9.99 -7.23
C LEU A 386 -3.24 11.49 -6.95
N SER A 387 -3.86 11.87 -5.85
CA SER A 387 -3.85 13.25 -5.37
C SER A 387 -3.75 13.30 -3.85
N THR A 388 -3.69 14.50 -3.28
CA THR A 388 -3.83 14.70 -1.82
C THR A 388 -5.16 14.16 -1.28
N LYS A 389 -6.20 14.05 -2.11
CA LYS A 389 -7.50 13.46 -1.74
C LYS A 389 -7.42 11.94 -1.54
N SER A 390 -6.40 11.27 -2.07
CA SER A 390 -6.15 9.86 -1.78
C SER A 390 -5.72 9.66 -0.32
N ASP A 391 -4.89 10.56 0.22
CA ASP A 391 -4.54 10.56 1.66
C ASP A 391 -5.75 10.87 2.55
N VAL A 392 -6.66 11.75 2.09
CA VAL A 392 -7.92 12.06 2.81
C VAL A 392 -8.76 10.79 2.96
N TYR A 393 -8.85 9.98 1.91
CA TYR A 393 -9.52 8.68 1.97
C TYR A 393 -8.83 7.72 2.94
N ASN A 394 -7.49 7.60 2.87
CA ASN A 394 -6.73 6.76 3.80
C ASN A 394 -6.96 7.19 5.27
N PHE A 395 -6.97 8.50 5.53
CA PHE A 395 -7.28 9.08 6.85
C PHE A 395 -8.68 8.67 7.32
N GLY A 396 -9.68 8.79 6.44
CA GLY A 396 -11.06 8.42 6.75
C GLY A 396 -11.19 6.94 7.11
N VAL A 397 -10.60 6.03 6.32
CA VAL A 397 -10.62 4.58 6.62
C VAL A 397 -9.91 4.28 7.94
N THR A 398 -8.74 4.91 8.18
CA THR A 398 -7.97 4.76 9.42
C THR A 398 -8.79 5.18 10.65
N LEU A 399 -9.53 6.29 10.54
CA LEU A 399 -10.42 6.80 11.58
C LEU A 399 -11.55 5.83 11.90
N LEU A 400 -12.27 5.39 10.87
CA LEU A 400 -13.41 4.50 11.03
C LEU A 400 -13.00 3.13 11.56
N GLU A 401 -11.84 2.60 11.13
CA GLU A 401 -11.31 1.34 11.65
C GLU A 401 -10.91 1.46 13.13
N THR A 402 -10.27 2.56 13.51
CA THR A 402 -9.87 2.79 14.91
C THR A 402 -11.09 2.88 15.81
N PHE A 403 -12.11 3.64 15.40
CA PHE A 403 -13.36 3.77 16.14
C PHE A 403 -14.06 2.42 16.33
N ARG A 404 -14.08 1.60 15.27
CA ARG A 404 -14.64 0.25 15.32
C ARG A 404 -13.91 -0.64 16.33
N GLY A 405 -12.57 -0.62 16.34
CA GLY A 405 -11.77 -1.38 17.30
C GLY A 405 -12.06 -0.98 18.75
N MET A 406 -12.18 0.33 19.01
CA MET A 406 -12.50 0.86 20.34
C MET A 406 -13.92 0.48 20.82
N CYS A 407 -14.87 0.23 19.93
CA CYS A 407 -16.23 -0.21 20.28
C CYS A 407 -16.28 -1.66 20.82
N GLY A 408 -15.25 -2.48 20.55
CA GLY A 408 -15.21 -3.91 20.90
C GLY A 408 -14.99 -4.24 22.38
N CYS A 409 -14.73 -3.25 23.25
CA CYS A 409 -14.39 -3.48 24.65
C CYS A 409 -15.60 -3.73 25.60
N GLY A 410 -16.83 -3.88 25.09
CA GLY A 410 -18.01 -4.13 25.95
C GLY A 410 -19.23 -4.78 25.30
N SER A 411 -19.37 -4.69 23.98
CA SER A 411 -20.53 -5.22 23.23
C SER A 411 -20.04 -5.73 21.88
N LYS A 412 -20.47 -6.92 21.45
CA LYS A 412 -20.18 -7.37 20.07
C LYS A 412 -20.71 -6.32 19.09
N PRO A 413 -19.92 -5.90 18.09
CA PRO A 413 -20.41 -4.97 17.08
C PRO A 413 -21.65 -5.56 16.39
N PRO A 414 -22.58 -4.73 15.85
CA PRO A 414 -23.79 -5.18 15.17
C PRO A 414 -23.50 -6.03 13.91
N THR A 415 -22.24 -6.04 13.47
CA THR A 415 -21.78 -6.64 12.22
C THR A 415 -20.51 -7.46 12.45
N ASP A 416 -20.41 -8.62 11.80
CA ASP A 416 -19.25 -9.54 11.81
C ASP A 416 -17.92 -8.77 11.66
N ASP A 417 -16.85 -9.32 12.26
CA ASP A 417 -15.48 -8.77 12.29
C ASP A 417 -14.92 -8.52 10.87
N LYS A 418 -15.57 -9.12 9.87
CA LYS A 418 -15.28 -9.05 8.44
C LYS A 418 -15.88 -7.85 7.71
N THR A 419 -16.71 -7.04 8.36
CA THR A 419 -17.38 -5.90 7.73
C THR A 419 -16.38 -4.76 7.47
N PRO A 420 -16.29 -4.22 6.25
CA PRO A 420 -15.40 -3.09 5.96
C PRO A 420 -15.69 -1.89 6.88
N PRO A 421 -14.67 -1.16 7.37
CA PRO A 421 -14.85 -0.05 8.33
C PRO A 421 -15.86 0.99 7.85
N VAL A 422 -15.83 1.30 6.56
CA VAL A 422 -16.70 2.26 5.90
C VAL A 422 -18.17 1.84 5.95
N LYS A 423 -18.46 0.55 5.74
CA LYS A 423 -19.82 -0.01 5.79
C LYS A 423 -20.34 -0.09 7.23
N TRP A 424 -19.48 -0.47 8.16
CA TRP A 424 -19.79 -0.43 9.58
C TRP A 424 -20.16 0.98 10.03
N ALA A 425 -19.36 1.98 9.65
CA ALA A 425 -19.58 3.36 10.03
C ALA A 425 -20.93 3.92 9.53
N TRP A 426 -21.35 3.53 8.32
CA TRP A 426 -22.66 3.90 7.79
C TRP A 426 -23.81 3.32 8.60
N ALA A 427 -23.73 2.03 8.94
CA ALA A 427 -24.74 1.37 9.77
C ALA A 427 -24.85 2.06 11.14
N VAL A 428 -23.71 2.42 11.74
CA VAL A 428 -23.68 3.17 13.01
C VAL A 428 -24.20 4.59 12.82
N HIS A 429 -23.89 5.26 11.72
CA HIS A 429 -24.35 6.64 11.49
C HIS A 429 -25.87 6.74 11.29
N GLN A 430 -26.50 5.71 10.70
CA GLN A 430 -27.95 5.65 10.47
C GLN A 430 -28.75 5.18 11.70
N ASP A 431 -28.13 4.47 12.63
CA ASP A 431 -28.81 3.91 13.80
C ASP A 431 -28.79 4.89 14.99
N GLU A 432 -29.94 5.41 15.41
CA GLU A 432 -30.01 6.31 16.58
C GLU A 432 -29.56 5.66 17.91
N GLN A 433 -29.38 4.33 17.95
CA GLN A 433 -28.89 3.57 19.11
C GLN A 433 -27.35 3.56 19.23
N VAL A 434 -26.64 4.41 18.49
CA VAL A 434 -25.18 4.73 18.58
C VAL A 434 -24.62 4.67 20.01
N LYS A 435 -25.37 5.08 21.04
CA LYS A 435 -24.90 5.21 22.43
C LYS A 435 -24.42 3.89 23.04
N ASP A 436 -25.01 2.76 22.67
CA ASP A 436 -24.74 1.47 23.30
C ASP A 436 -23.49 0.78 22.73
N LEU A 437 -22.90 1.35 21.67
CA LEU A 437 -21.73 0.81 20.97
C LEU A 437 -20.39 1.30 21.52
N PHE A 438 -20.36 2.44 22.21
CA PHE A 438 -19.10 3.10 22.61
C PHE A 438 -18.70 2.82 24.07
N GLY A 439 -19.17 1.71 24.65
CA GLY A 439 -18.80 1.23 25.98
C GLY A 439 -19.76 1.63 27.11
N PRO A 440 -19.36 1.50 28.40
CA PRO A 440 -20.17 1.89 29.56
C PRO A 440 -20.73 3.31 29.36
N PRO A 441 -21.90 3.66 29.94
CA PRO A 441 -22.66 4.82 29.54
C PRO A 441 -21.73 6.03 29.44
N LEU A 442 -21.57 6.55 28.22
CA LEU A 442 -20.95 7.85 27.97
C LEU A 442 -21.67 8.83 28.89
N SER A 443 -21.09 9.07 30.06
CA SER A 443 -21.68 9.93 31.09
C SER A 443 -21.70 11.39 30.64
N ASP A 444 -20.93 11.69 29.60
CA ASP A 444 -20.81 12.99 28.97
C ASP A 444 -21.46 13.02 27.56
N LYS A 445 -22.57 13.77 27.45
CA LYS A 445 -23.24 14.06 26.19
C LYS A 445 -22.30 14.75 25.19
N SER A 446 -21.34 15.54 25.66
CA SER A 446 -20.36 16.24 24.79
C SER A 446 -19.46 15.25 24.05
N GLN A 447 -18.96 14.23 24.76
CA GLN A 447 -18.13 13.20 24.16
C GLN A 447 -18.88 12.41 23.08
N LEU A 448 -20.16 12.07 23.32
CA LEU A 448 -20.99 11.41 22.30
C LEU A 448 -21.14 12.25 21.03
N GLU A 449 -21.41 13.54 21.17
CA GLU A 449 -21.54 14.44 20.01
C GLU A 449 -20.21 14.60 19.26
N GLU A 450 -19.08 14.55 19.97
CA GLU A 450 -17.76 14.52 19.36
C GLU A 450 -17.49 13.21 18.61
N ILE A 451 -17.86 12.05 19.16
CA ILE A 451 -17.79 10.76 18.47
C ILE A 451 -18.59 10.80 17.17
N LYS A 452 -19.84 11.28 17.21
CA LYS A 452 -20.69 11.41 16.02
C LYS A 452 -20.08 12.34 14.97
N ARG A 453 -19.50 13.46 15.40
CA ARG A 453 -18.80 14.41 14.52
C ARG A 453 -17.64 13.74 13.80
N PHE A 454 -16.78 13.03 14.53
CA PHE A 454 -15.64 12.31 13.95
C PHE A 454 -16.11 11.18 13.01
N LEU A 455 -17.17 10.45 13.36
CA LEU A 455 -17.74 9.41 12.50
C LEU A 455 -18.21 10.00 11.16
N ALA A 456 -18.93 11.12 11.20
CA ALA A 456 -19.37 11.84 10.00
C ALA A 456 -18.19 12.35 9.16
N ILE A 457 -17.14 12.89 9.80
CA ILE A 457 -15.91 13.30 9.11
C ILE A 457 -15.27 12.12 8.39
N GLY A 458 -15.17 10.95 9.03
CA GLY A 458 -14.63 9.73 8.41
C GLY A 458 -15.43 9.29 7.19
N LEU A 459 -16.77 9.39 7.24
CA LEU A 459 -17.65 9.07 6.11
C LEU A 459 -17.48 10.02 4.93
N VAL A 460 -17.39 11.33 5.19
CA VAL A 460 -17.17 12.37 4.16
C VAL A 460 -15.75 12.28 3.57
N CYS A 461 -14.76 11.88 4.36
CA CYS A 461 -13.41 11.61 3.86
C CYS A 461 -13.36 10.39 2.92
N THR A 462 -14.34 9.48 3.01
CA THR A 462 -14.39 8.23 2.24
C THR A 462 -15.36 8.27 1.05
N GLU A 463 -15.76 9.46 0.61
CA GLU A 463 -16.55 9.63 -0.61
C GLU A 463 -15.85 9.06 -1.84
N TYR A 464 -16.61 8.50 -2.78
CA TYR A 464 -16.02 7.85 -3.96
C TYR A 464 -15.29 8.87 -4.84
N ASP A 465 -15.96 9.99 -5.19
CA ASP A 465 -15.35 11.08 -5.96
C ASP A 465 -14.40 11.90 -5.08
N GLN A 466 -13.15 12.02 -5.50
CA GLN A 466 -12.12 12.82 -4.83
C GLN A 466 -12.52 14.30 -4.67
N ASN A 467 -13.39 14.84 -5.53
CA ASN A 467 -13.87 16.23 -5.44
C ASN A 467 -14.85 16.44 -4.29
N ASP A 468 -15.63 15.43 -3.94
CA ASP A 468 -16.60 15.48 -2.84
C ASP A 468 -15.92 15.35 -1.46
N ARG A 469 -14.65 14.90 -1.45
CA ARG A 469 -13.85 14.81 -0.22
C ARG A 469 -13.37 16.19 0.25
N PRO A 470 -13.28 16.43 1.56
CA PRO A 470 -12.73 17.66 2.12
C PRO A 470 -11.21 17.73 1.89
N THR A 471 -10.62 18.93 2.03
CA THR A 471 -9.17 19.04 2.21
C THR A 471 -8.77 18.71 3.65
N MET A 472 -7.50 18.40 3.92
CA MET A 472 -7.06 18.18 5.30
C MET A 472 -7.13 19.44 6.18
N LEU A 473 -7.16 20.64 5.57
CA LEU A 473 -7.48 21.88 6.29
C LEU A 473 -8.94 21.87 6.75
N ASP A 474 -9.87 21.57 5.84
CA ASP A 474 -11.29 21.45 6.18
C ASP A 474 -11.52 20.39 7.25
N VAL A 475 -10.83 19.23 7.15
CA VAL A 475 -10.87 18.18 8.17
C VAL A 475 -10.45 18.73 9.52
N LEU A 476 -9.34 19.47 9.63
CA LEU A 476 -8.92 20.07 10.90
C LEU A 476 -9.94 21.06 11.47
N GLU A 477 -10.55 21.89 10.62
CA GLU A 477 -11.60 22.82 11.06
C GLU A 477 -12.86 22.09 11.54
N MET A 478 -13.24 21.00 10.87
CA MET A 478 -14.37 20.15 11.28
C MET A 478 -14.06 19.39 12.59
N LEU A 479 -12.84 18.88 12.76
CA LEU A 479 -12.41 18.22 14.00
C LEU A 479 -12.43 19.21 15.18
N ASP A 480 -12.06 20.47 14.94
CA ASP A 480 -12.12 21.57 15.92
C ASP A 480 -13.54 22.10 16.18
N GLY A 481 -14.55 21.63 15.43
CA GLY A 481 -15.91 22.15 15.51
C GLY A 481 -16.08 23.58 14.97
N LYS A 482 -15.11 24.09 14.21
CA LYS A 482 -15.13 25.42 13.59
C LYS A 482 -15.84 25.44 12.24
N LYS A 483 -15.99 24.28 11.61
CA LYS A 483 -16.66 24.08 10.34
C LYS A 483 -17.69 22.96 10.47
N GLU A 484 -18.86 23.16 9.88
CA GLU A 484 -19.90 22.13 9.84
C GLU A 484 -19.47 20.96 8.95
N VAL A 485 -19.80 19.74 9.39
CA VAL A 485 -19.54 18.53 8.63
C VAL A 485 -20.64 18.37 7.59
N PRO A 486 -20.31 18.29 6.28
CA PRO A 486 -21.30 18.01 5.25
C PRO A 486 -22.03 16.70 5.54
N THR A 487 -23.30 16.60 5.13
CA THR A 487 -24.02 15.32 5.20
C THR A 487 -23.34 14.31 4.26
N PRO A 488 -22.84 13.17 4.76
CA PRO A 488 -22.24 12.17 3.90
C PRO A 488 -23.27 11.61 2.91
N THR A 489 -22.84 11.19 1.72
CA THR A 489 -23.73 10.69 0.67
C THR A 489 -23.53 9.20 0.41
N GLU A 490 -24.63 8.47 0.23
CA GLU A 490 -24.60 7.01 0.04
C GLU A 490 -24.35 6.60 -1.43
N ARG A 491 -24.02 7.56 -2.32
CA ARG A 491 -24.35 7.45 -3.75
C ARG A 491 -23.63 6.36 -4.56
N ASN A 492 -22.49 5.81 -4.14
CA ASN A 492 -21.74 4.81 -4.93
C ASN A 492 -20.81 3.96 -4.04
N ARG A 493 -21.35 3.01 -3.25
CA ARG A 493 -20.53 2.09 -2.45
C ARG A 493 -20.92 0.62 -2.63
#